data_AF-A0A534ST28-F1
#
_entry.id   AF-A0A534ST28-F1
#
_cell.length_a   1.000
_cell.length_b   1.000
_cell.length_c   1.000
_cell.angle_alpha   90.00
_cell.angle_beta   90.00
_cell.angle_gamma   90.00
#
_symmetry.space_group_name_H-M   'P 1'
#
loop_
_entity.id
_entity.type
_entity.pdbx_description
1 polymer ?
#
loop_
_entity_poly.entity_id
_entity_poly.type
_entity_poly.pdbx_seq_one_letter_code
_entity_poly.pdbx_strand_id
1 'polypeptide(L)'
;MGKFSYFKIGIFVISAVVIGIIGVVVLGVGTIFQKKSIVETYIDESVQGLDVGSPVKFRGVPVGRVEQISLTSAEYATKREYVVVRMSISSNMFQFQVNDPKSEQLKEALDRGFRIRIAPQGLTGVAYLEADYLDPERNPPLEIDWQPYYPYIPSTR
;
A
#
# COMPACT_ATOMS: atom_id res chain seq x y z
N MET A 1 18.71 61.63 14.03
CA MET A 1 18.79 60.36 13.26
C MET A 1 18.70 59.18 14.23
N GLY A 2 17.82 58.18 14.04
CA GLY A 2 17.80 57.00 14.93
C GLY A 2 16.71 55.94 14.71
N LYS A 3 15.61 56.26 14.01
CA LYS A 3 14.49 55.31 13.82
C LYS A 3 14.68 54.28 12.69
N PHE A 4 15.61 54.53 11.76
CA PHE A 4 15.82 53.64 10.60
C PHE A 4 16.55 52.32 10.91
N SER A 5 17.19 52.18 12.08
CA SER A 5 17.92 50.95 12.43
C SER A 5 16.98 49.82 12.86
N TYR A 6 16.01 50.12 13.73
CA TYR A 6 15.04 49.13 14.25
C TYR A 6 14.16 48.54 13.14
N PHE A 7 13.79 49.32 12.13
CA PHE A 7 13.00 48.83 10.99
C PHE A 7 13.77 47.80 10.14
N LYS A 8 15.07 48.02 9.91
CA LYS A 8 15.93 47.07 9.18
C LYS A 8 16.12 45.76 9.95
N ILE A 9 16.22 45.85 11.28
CA ILE A 9 16.32 44.69 12.17
C ILE A 9 15.02 43.88 12.13
N GLY A 10 13.87 44.55 12.17
CA GLY A 10 12.56 43.90 12.06
C GLY A 10 12.41 43.10 10.76
N ILE A 11 12.76 43.70 9.61
CA ILE A 11 12.76 43.01 8.31
C ILE A 11 13.71 41.81 8.33
N PHE A 12 14.93 41.96 8.87
CA PHE A 12 15.90 40.86 8.91
C PHE A 12 15.37 39.67 9.70
N VAL A 13 14.79 39.91 10.88
CA VAL A 13 14.22 38.85 11.73
C VAL A 13 13.04 38.18 11.03
N ILE A 14 12.14 38.95 10.42
CA ILE A 14 10.99 38.39 9.69
C ILE A 14 11.48 37.55 8.50
N SER A 15 12.44 38.04 7.73
CA SER A 15 13.01 37.29 6.60
C SER A 15 13.68 35.99 7.07
N ALA A 16 14.43 36.01 8.17
CA ALA A 16 15.05 34.81 8.72
C ALA A 16 14.01 33.77 9.17
N VAL A 17 12.93 34.20 9.81
CA VAL A 17 11.83 33.31 10.23
C VAL A 17 11.12 32.71 9.01
N VAL A 18 10.80 33.54 8.00
CA VAL A 18 10.15 33.07 6.77
C VAL A 18 11.03 32.06 6.02
N ILE A 19 12.32 32.34 5.88
CA ILE A 19 13.27 31.39 5.26
C ILE A 19 13.35 30.09 6.07
N GLY A 20 13.37 30.18 7.40
CA GLY A 20 13.35 29.01 8.28
C GLY A 20 12.11 28.14 8.08
N ILE A 21 10.92 28.75 8.03
CA ILE A 21 9.64 28.05 7.79
C ILE A 21 9.66 27.39 6.40
N ILE A 22 10.09 28.11 5.36
CA ILE A 22 10.21 27.55 4.00
C ILE A 22 11.18 26.37 4.00
N GLY A 23 12.32 26.49 4.69
CA GLY A 23 13.30 25.40 4.82
C GLY A 23 12.70 24.14 5.44
N VAL A 24 11.97 24.28 6.55
CA VAL A 24 11.29 23.16 7.21
C VAL A 24 10.25 22.51 6.29
N VAL A 25 9.44 23.32 5.59
CA VAL A 25 8.43 22.81 4.66
C VAL A 25 9.07 22.04 3.50
N VAL A 26 10.09 22.62 2.85
CA VAL A 26 10.80 21.98 1.74
C VAL A 26 11.46 20.66 2.17
N LEU A 27 12.07 20.63 3.36
CA LEU A 27 12.66 19.41 3.93
C LEU A 27 11.60 18.36 4.28
N GLY A 28 10.44 18.77 4.80
CA GLY A 28 9.34 17.87 5.14
C GLY A 28 8.70 17.20 3.92
N VAL A 29 8.49 17.95 2.84
CA VAL A 29 7.82 17.45 1.60
C VAL A 29 8.59 16.29 0.96
N GLY A 30 9.93 16.29 1.02
CA GLY A 30 10.76 15.25 0.42
C GLY A 30 10.58 13.84 1.01
N THR A 31 10.23 13.75 2.30
CA THR A 31 10.07 12.44 2.99
C THR A 31 8.70 11.80 2.80
N ILE A 32 7.70 12.57 2.36
CA ILE A 32 6.31 12.11 2.21
C ILE A 32 6.08 11.42 0.86
N PHE A 33 6.94 11.64 -0.12
CA PHE A 33 6.82 11.12 -1.50
C PHE A 33 7.48 9.76 -1.75
N GLN A 34 7.47 8.86 -0.77
CA GLN A 34 7.71 7.44 -1.06
C GLN A 34 6.51 6.95 -1.91
N LYS A 35 6.73 6.69 -3.20
CA LYS A 35 5.72 6.11 -4.10
C LYS A 35 5.27 4.76 -3.54
N LYS A 36 4.19 4.78 -2.78
CA LYS A 36 3.50 3.58 -2.30
C LYS A 36 2.42 3.25 -3.31
N SER A 37 2.48 2.07 -3.88
CA SER A 37 1.46 1.55 -4.79
C SER A 37 0.40 0.84 -3.97
N ILE A 38 -0.83 1.38 -3.92
CA ILE A 38 -1.95 0.68 -3.29
C ILE A 38 -2.47 -0.36 -4.27
N VAL A 39 -2.65 -1.58 -3.78
CA VAL A 39 -3.26 -2.71 -4.48
C VAL A 39 -4.29 -3.34 -3.58
N GLU A 40 -5.20 -4.12 -4.15
CA GLU A 40 -6.21 -4.83 -3.39
C GLU A 40 -6.29 -6.31 -3.76
N THR A 41 -6.72 -7.09 -2.78
CA THR A 41 -7.00 -8.52 -2.92
C THR A 41 -8.31 -8.84 -2.21
N TYR A 42 -8.88 -9.99 -2.53
CA TYR A 42 -10.14 -10.47 -1.96
C TYR A 42 -9.92 -11.82 -1.32
N ILE A 43 -10.47 -12.07 -0.15
CA ILE A 43 -10.29 -13.32 0.58
C ILE A 43 -11.67 -13.87 0.93
N ASP A 44 -11.96 -15.11 0.56
CA ASP A 44 -13.23 -15.81 0.83
C ASP A 44 -13.19 -16.69 2.09
N GLU A 45 -12.06 -16.67 2.81
CA GLU A 45 -11.86 -17.30 4.11
C GLU A 45 -11.70 -16.29 5.26
N SER A 46 -11.49 -16.81 6.47
CA SER A 46 -11.27 -15.99 7.67
C SER A 46 -9.94 -15.25 7.60
N VAL A 47 -9.98 -13.92 7.75
CA VAL A 47 -8.78 -13.08 7.89
C VAL A 47 -8.28 -12.98 9.34
N GLN A 48 -8.60 -13.95 10.19
CA GLN A 48 -8.24 -13.94 11.61
C GLN A 48 -6.72 -13.77 11.80
N GLY A 49 -6.35 -12.85 12.69
CA GLY A 49 -4.95 -12.53 12.98
C GLY A 49 -4.34 -11.51 12.03
N LEU A 50 -5.06 -11.09 10.98
CA LEU A 50 -4.65 -10.00 10.10
C LEU A 50 -5.26 -8.68 10.58
N ASP A 51 -4.42 -7.66 10.76
CA ASP A 51 -4.84 -6.33 11.18
C ASP A 51 -4.32 -5.26 10.20
N VAL A 52 -4.93 -4.07 10.26
CA VAL A 52 -4.35 -2.89 9.60
C VAL A 52 -2.96 -2.63 10.17
N GLY A 53 -1.97 -2.50 9.28
CA GLY A 53 -0.56 -2.41 9.62
C GLY A 53 0.21 -3.74 9.58
N SER A 54 -0.47 -4.89 9.43
CA SER A 54 0.19 -6.18 9.23
C SER A 54 1.15 -6.12 8.04
N PRO A 55 2.34 -6.76 8.13
CA PRO A 55 3.32 -6.68 7.07
C PRO A 55 2.84 -7.45 5.84
N VAL A 56 3.15 -6.92 4.65
CA VAL A 56 3.11 -7.70 3.41
C VAL A 56 4.54 -8.11 3.11
N LYS A 57 4.77 -9.41 2.92
CA LYS A 57 6.10 -9.97 2.66
C LYS A 57 6.12 -10.70 1.32
N PHE A 58 7.25 -10.67 0.65
CA PHE A 58 7.54 -11.55 -0.48
C PHE A 58 8.69 -12.46 -0.07
N ARG A 59 8.45 -13.78 -0.01
CA ARG A 59 9.45 -14.76 0.44
C ARG A 59 10.15 -14.36 1.75
N GLY A 60 9.38 -13.91 2.74
CA GLY A 60 9.87 -13.44 4.03
C GLY A 60 10.45 -12.01 4.07
N VAL A 61 10.70 -11.37 2.93
CA VAL A 61 11.18 -9.97 2.86
C VAL A 61 10.00 -9.00 2.94
N PRO A 62 9.98 -8.03 3.86
CA PRO A 62 8.90 -7.05 3.93
C PRO A 62 8.89 -6.15 2.68
N VAL A 63 7.78 -6.16 1.94
CA VAL A 63 7.57 -5.37 0.71
C VAL A 63 6.48 -4.30 0.86
N GLY A 64 5.72 -4.35 1.95
CA GLY A 64 4.52 -3.55 2.08
C GLY A 64 3.83 -3.68 3.43
N ARG A 65 2.65 -3.07 3.55
CA ARG A 65 1.77 -3.14 4.72
C ARG A 65 0.30 -3.16 4.33
N VAL A 66 -0.52 -3.82 5.14
CA VAL A 66 -1.98 -3.74 5.06
C VAL A 66 -2.40 -2.33 5.47
N GLU A 67 -3.17 -1.65 4.62
CA GLU A 67 -3.65 -0.29 4.83
C GLU A 67 -5.14 -0.27 5.21
N GLN A 68 -5.92 -1.25 4.73
CA GLN A 68 -7.35 -1.32 5.00
C GLN A 68 -7.86 -2.77 4.91
N ILE A 69 -8.82 -3.12 5.77
CA ILE A 69 -9.59 -4.36 5.73
C ILE A 69 -11.07 -3.96 5.75
N SER A 70 -11.86 -4.52 4.84
CA SER A 70 -13.28 -4.19 4.65
C SER A 70 -14.04 -5.40 4.10
N LEU A 71 -15.34 -5.26 3.86
CA LEU A 71 -16.18 -6.27 3.23
C LEU A 71 -16.63 -5.79 1.86
N THR A 72 -16.72 -6.71 0.90
CA THR A 72 -17.22 -6.40 -0.46
C THR A 72 -18.61 -5.80 -0.43
N SER A 73 -19.49 -6.23 0.47
CA SER A 73 -20.85 -5.70 0.64
C SER A 73 -20.89 -4.23 1.08
N ALA A 74 -19.83 -3.72 1.71
CA ALA A 74 -19.71 -2.33 2.13
C ALA A 74 -19.13 -1.42 1.03
N GLU A 75 -18.38 -1.99 0.08
CA GLU A 75 -17.63 -1.22 -0.93
C GLU A 75 -18.19 -1.36 -2.35
N TYR A 76 -18.77 -2.51 -2.68
CA TYR A 76 -19.20 -2.87 -4.01
C TYR A 76 -20.66 -3.34 -4.01
N ALA A 77 -21.38 -3.06 -5.09
CA ALA A 77 -22.76 -3.53 -5.28
C ALA A 77 -22.77 -5.01 -5.73
N THR A 78 -22.37 -5.91 -4.83
CA THR A 78 -22.31 -7.36 -5.07
C THR A 78 -23.01 -8.14 -3.96
N LYS A 79 -23.44 -9.37 -4.27
CA LYS A 79 -23.94 -10.35 -3.28
C LYS A 79 -22.83 -11.25 -2.73
N ARG A 80 -21.62 -11.19 -3.29
CA ARG A 80 -20.48 -11.97 -2.81
C ARG A 80 -19.96 -11.34 -1.52
N GLU A 81 -19.69 -12.17 -0.51
CA GLU A 81 -19.23 -11.74 0.81
C GLU A 81 -17.75 -12.10 0.98
N TYR A 82 -16.87 -11.34 0.32
CA TYR A 82 -15.43 -11.49 0.48
C TYR A 82 -14.88 -10.38 1.39
N VAL A 83 -13.77 -10.67 2.04
CA VAL A 83 -12.98 -9.65 2.73
C VAL A 83 -12.13 -8.92 1.70
N VAL A 84 -12.27 -7.60 1.63
CA VAL A 84 -11.43 -6.71 0.82
C VAL A 84 -10.23 -6.33 1.65
N VAL A 85 -9.02 -6.63 1.17
CA VAL A 85 -7.78 -6.20 1.83
C VAL A 85 -6.99 -5.31 0.88
N ARG A 86 -6.80 -4.05 1.28
CA ARG A 86 -5.95 -3.10 0.56
C ARG A 86 -4.60 -3.00 1.23
N MET A 87 -3.55 -3.01 0.43
CA MET A 87 -2.19 -2.98 0.91
C MET A 87 -1.33 -2.03 0.10
N SER A 88 -0.38 -1.38 0.78
CA SER A 88 0.67 -0.62 0.12
C SER A 88 1.85 -1.53 -0.18
N ILE A 89 2.32 -1.51 -1.43
CA ILE A 89 3.53 -2.18 -1.86
C ILE A 89 4.54 -1.12 -2.30
N SER A 90 5.77 -1.23 -1.81
CA SER A 90 6.88 -0.38 -2.22
C SER A 90 7.24 -0.66 -3.69
N SER A 91 7.11 0.34 -4.56
CA SER A 91 7.34 0.17 -6.01
C SER A 91 8.77 -0.25 -6.37
N ASN A 92 9.74 -0.08 -5.46
CA ASN A 92 11.14 -0.46 -5.67
C ASN A 92 11.43 -1.94 -5.37
N MET A 93 10.47 -2.69 -4.81
CA MET A 93 10.67 -4.09 -4.42
C MET A 93 10.44 -5.08 -5.56
N PHE A 94 9.73 -4.66 -6.60
CA PHE A 94 9.42 -5.47 -7.78
C PHE A 94 9.91 -4.78 -9.04
N GLN A 95 10.35 -5.56 -10.04
CA GLN A 95 10.78 -5.03 -11.33
C GLN A 95 9.60 -4.54 -12.21
N PHE A 96 8.36 -4.76 -11.76
CA PHE A 96 7.13 -4.42 -12.46
C PHE A 96 6.30 -3.39 -11.68
N GLN A 97 5.49 -2.64 -12.40
CA GLN A 97 4.64 -1.60 -11.83
C GLN A 97 3.36 -2.19 -11.27
N VAL A 98 3.36 -2.50 -9.97
CA VAL A 98 2.19 -3.09 -9.30
C VAL A 98 0.97 -2.16 -9.27
N ASN A 99 1.20 -0.83 -9.39
CA ASN A 99 0.14 0.17 -9.44
C ASN A 99 -0.55 0.30 -10.81
N ASP A 100 -0.02 -0.33 -11.86
CA ASP A 100 -0.60 -0.24 -13.21
C ASP A 100 -1.25 -1.58 -13.58
N PRO A 101 -2.60 -1.68 -13.55
CA PRO A 101 -3.30 -2.91 -13.90
C PRO A 101 -3.18 -3.24 -15.39
N LYS A 102 -2.75 -2.28 -16.23
CA LYS A 102 -2.49 -2.50 -17.66
C LYS A 102 -1.05 -2.92 -17.95
N SER A 103 -0.17 -2.94 -16.95
CA SER A 103 1.22 -3.31 -17.18
C SER A 103 1.33 -4.78 -17.59
N GLU A 104 1.99 -5.02 -18.72
CA GLU A 104 2.18 -6.38 -19.25
C GLU A 104 3.02 -7.23 -18.30
N GLN A 105 3.98 -6.64 -17.58
CA GLN A 105 4.78 -7.37 -16.60
C GLN A 105 3.98 -7.79 -15.36
N LEU A 106 2.99 -7.00 -14.93
CA LEU A 106 2.09 -7.41 -13.85
C LEU A 106 1.21 -8.56 -14.33
N LYS A 107 0.62 -8.47 -15.53
CA LYS A 107 -0.15 -9.57 -16.12
C LYS A 107 0.68 -10.85 -16.22
N GLU A 108 1.90 -10.77 -16.74
CA GLU A 108 2.80 -11.92 -16.81
C GLU A 108 3.10 -12.48 -15.41
N ALA A 109 3.31 -11.63 -14.40
CA ALA A 109 3.48 -12.09 -13.02
C ALA A 109 2.22 -12.82 -12.51
N LEU A 110 1.03 -12.28 -12.75
CA LEU A 110 -0.25 -12.87 -12.36
C LEU A 110 -0.49 -14.22 -13.06
N ASP A 111 -0.17 -14.31 -14.35
CA ASP A 111 -0.28 -15.53 -15.18
C ASP A 111 0.70 -16.60 -14.72
N ARG A 112 1.92 -16.20 -14.31
CA ARG A 112 2.88 -17.10 -13.66
C ARG A 112 2.50 -17.49 -12.21
N GLY A 113 1.35 -17.02 -11.73
CA GLY A 113 0.82 -17.41 -10.43
C GLY A 113 1.23 -16.52 -9.26
N PHE A 114 1.51 -15.23 -9.50
CA PHE A 114 1.68 -14.27 -8.40
C PHE A 114 0.37 -14.14 -7.63
N ARG A 115 0.38 -14.54 -6.36
CA ARG A 115 -0.78 -14.61 -5.47
C ARG A 115 -0.46 -14.01 -4.10
N ILE A 116 -1.50 -13.55 -3.43
CA ILE A 116 -1.46 -13.20 -2.00
C ILE A 116 -2.03 -14.36 -1.18
N ARG A 117 -1.38 -14.73 -0.08
CA ARG A 117 -1.96 -15.64 0.92
C ARG A 117 -1.80 -15.10 2.32
N ILE A 118 -2.65 -15.56 3.23
CA ILE A 118 -2.45 -15.32 4.66
C ILE A 118 -1.41 -16.33 5.17
N ALA A 119 -0.45 -15.85 5.96
CA ALA A 119 0.54 -16.69 6.61
C ALA A 119 0.64 -16.35 8.11
N PRO A 120 0.73 -17.35 9.00
CA PRO A 120 0.86 -17.10 10.43
C PRO A 120 2.26 -16.57 10.77
N GLN A 121 2.31 -15.62 11.70
CA GLN A 121 3.55 -15.12 12.30
C GLN A 121 3.82 -15.85 13.62
N GLY A 122 4.34 -17.08 13.53
CA GLY A 122 4.61 -17.92 14.69
C GLY A 122 3.35 -18.54 15.28
N LEU A 123 3.30 -18.68 16.61
CA LEU A 123 2.25 -19.43 17.32
C LEU A 123 1.25 -18.54 18.08
N THR A 124 1.34 -17.22 17.96
CA THR A 124 0.54 -16.26 18.73
C THR A 124 -0.82 -15.92 18.11
N GLY A 125 -1.19 -16.56 17.00
CA GLY A 125 -2.41 -16.26 16.26
C GLY A 125 -2.35 -14.98 15.42
N VAL A 126 -1.21 -14.29 15.38
CA VAL A 126 -0.96 -13.15 14.51
C VAL A 126 -0.65 -13.64 13.10
N ALA A 127 -1.14 -12.95 12.08
CA ALA A 127 -0.93 -13.28 10.68
C ALA A 127 -0.41 -12.08 9.88
N TYR A 128 0.20 -12.38 8.74
CA TYR A 128 0.70 -11.42 7.77
C TYR A 128 0.29 -11.85 6.36
N LEU A 129 0.36 -10.92 5.40
CA LEU A 129 0.14 -11.26 4.00
C LEU A 129 1.45 -11.65 3.33
N GLU A 130 1.44 -12.76 2.63
CA GLU A 130 2.57 -13.23 1.84
C GLU A 130 2.22 -13.18 0.35
N ALA A 131 2.99 -12.41 -0.40
CA ALA A 131 3.04 -12.49 -1.84
C ALA A 131 3.99 -13.61 -2.25
N ASP A 132 3.55 -14.54 -3.09
CA ASP A 132 4.38 -15.63 -3.60
C ASP A 132 3.93 -16.06 -5.01
N TYR A 133 4.77 -16.86 -5.66
CA TYR A 133 4.42 -17.54 -6.91
C TYR A 133 3.94 -18.95 -6.61
N LEU A 134 2.65 -19.19 -6.84
CA LEU A 134 1.99 -20.46 -6.63
C LEU A 134 1.47 -21.02 -7.94
N ASP A 135 1.20 -22.32 -7.99
CA ASP A 135 0.59 -22.94 -9.17
C ASP A 135 -0.77 -22.27 -9.48
N PRO A 136 -0.93 -21.62 -10.65
CA PRO A 136 -2.14 -20.87 -10.99
C PRO A 136 -3.34 -21.79 -11.25
N GLU A 137 -3.14 -23.04 -11.64
CA GLU A 137 -4.22 -24.01 -11.85
C GLU A 137 -4.81 -24.46 -10.51
N ARG A 138 -3.94 -24.61 -9.49
CA ARG A 138 -4.34 -24.98 -8.13
C ARG A 138 -4.87 -23.79 -7.33
N ASN A 139 -4.50 -22.57 -7.71
CA ASN A 139 -4.89 -21.32 -7.06
C ASN A 139 -5.53 -20.35 -8.07
N PRO A 140 -6.70 -20.71 -8.64
CA PRO A 140 -7.40 -19.84 -9.57
C PRO A 140 -7.90 -18.59 -8.83
N PRO A 141 -7.95 -17.42 -9.50
CA PRO A 141 -8.52 -16.21 -8.92
C PRO A 141 -9.97 -16.40 -8.46
N LEU A 142 -10.36 -15.67 -7.41
CA LEU A 142 -11.77 -15.59 -7.02
C LEU A 142 -12.62 -14.97 -8.14
N GLU A 143 -13.84 -15.45 -8.27
CA GLU A 143 -14.83 -14.90 -9.19
C GLU A 143 -15.33 -13.55 -8.67
N ILE A 144 -15.14 -12.48 -9.44
CA ILE A 144 -15.59 -11.14 -9.11
C ILE A 144 -16.59 -10.64 -10.16
N ASP A 145 -17.64 -9.96 -9.72
CA ASP A 145 -18.66 -9.33 -10.57
C ASP A 145 -18.65 -7.79 -10.47
N TRP A 146 -17.59 -7.22 -9.88
CA TRP A 146 -17.35 -5.78 -9.79
C TRP A 146 -16.03 -5.39 -10.44
N GLN A 147 -15.82 -4.08 -10.59
CA GLN A 147 -14.55 -3.51 -11.01
C GLN A 147 -13.74 -3.07 -9.78
N PRO A 148 -12.55 -3.66 -9.55
CA PRO A 148 -11.63 -3.24 -8.49
C PRO A 148 -11.31 -1.73 -8.55
N TYR A 149 -11.32 -1.05 -7.40
CA TYR A 149 -10.89 0.35 -7.27
C TYR A 149 -9.38 0.51 -7.40
N TYR A 150 -8.63 -0.52 -7.01
CA TYR A 150 -7.17 -0.57 -7.11
C TYR A 150 -6.73 -1.76 -7.97
N PRO A 151 -5.48 -1.81 -8.44
CA PRO A 151 -4.96 -2.99 -9.13
C PRO A 151 -5.15 -4.23 -8.28
N TYR A 152 -5.77 -5.25 -8.90
CA TYR A 152 -6.15 -6.47 -8.23
C TYR A 152 -5.05 -7.52 -8.34
N ILE A 153 -4.62 -8.06 -7.20
CA ILE A 153 -3.78 -9.25 -7.13
C ILE A 153 -4.63 -10.38 -6.52
N PRO A 154 -4.80 -11.52 -7.21
CA PRO A 154 -5.61 -12.62 -6.68
C PRO A 154 -4.99 -13.23 -5.43
N SER A 155 -5.86 -13.62 -4.51
CA SER A 155 -5.48 -14.39 -3.34
C SER A 155 -5.45 -15.90 -3.63
N THR A 156 -4.96 -16.67 -2.68
CA THR A 156 -5.26 -18.10 -2.57
C THR A 156 -6.62 -18.31 -1.89
N ARG A 157 -7.26 -19.43 -2.21
CA ARG A 157 -8.37 -19.98 -1.42
C ARG A 157 -7.87 -20.75 -0.21
#